data_AF-A0A4Q3APN8-F1
#
_entry.id   AF-A0A4Q3APN8-F1
#
_cell.length_a   1.000
_cell.length_b   1.000
_cell.length_c   1.000
_cell.angle_alpha   90.00
_cell.angle_beta   90.00
_cell.angle_gamma   90.00
#
_symmetry.space_group_name_H-M   'P 1'
#
loop_
_entity.id
_entity.type
_entity.pdbx_description
1 polymer ?
#
loop_
_entity_poly.entity_id
_entity_poly.type
_entity_poly.pdbx_seq_one_letter_code
_entity_poly.pdbx_strand_id
1 'polypeptide(L)' 'MIEHICSSVTKLNGKIKEDVNLGEGFQIGHSYFCTYPANEDENKWWNDILSFELKPLLEDIWFDDSDKVTETLKQLSR' A
#
# COMPACT_ATOMS: atom_id res chain seq x y z
N MET A 1 10.71 -2.23 12.95
CA MET A 1 9.47 -2.99 12.67
C MET A 1 8.46 -2.05 12.03
N ILE A 2 7.64 -1.31 12.76
CA ILE A 2 6.62 -0.38 12.19
C ILE A 2 7.21 0.69 11.24
N GLU A 3 8.46 1.09 11.42
CA GLU A 3 9.12 2.10 10.57
C GLU A 3 9.16 1.76 9.08
N HIS A 4 9.31 0.47 8.72
CA HIS A 4 9.36 0.08 7.31
C HIS A 4 7.98 0.22 6.66
N ILE A 5 6.91 -0.16 7.36
CA ILE A 5 5.52 0.03 6.92
C ILE A 5 5.23 1.52 6.75
N CYS A 6 5.55 2.33 7.76
CA CYS A 6 5.36 3.79 7.67
C CYS A 6 6.11 4.39 6.48
N SER A 7 7.37 3.98 6.25
CA SER A 7 8.16 4.46 5.11
C SER A 7 7.56 4.03 3.77
N SER A 8 7.15 2.76 3.65
CA SER A 8 6.53 2.17 2.46
C SER A 8 5.21 2.87 2.11
N VAL A 9 4.33 3.06 3.09
CA VAL A 9 3.04 3.75 2.92
C VAL A 9 3.24 5.23 2.63
N THR A 10 4.21 5.88 3.24
CA THR A 10 4.53 7.30 2.95
C THR A 10 4.98 7.46 1.49
N LYS A 11 5.85 6.57 0.99
CA LYS A 11 6.28 6.57 -0.41
C LYS A 11 5.11 6.30 -1.36
N LEU A 12 4.25 5.35 -0.99
CA LEU A 12 3.04 5.04 -1.76
C LEU A 12 2.11 6.24 -1.86
N ASN A 13 1.82 6.90 -0.73
CA ASN A 13 0.99 8.11 -0.70
C ASN A 13 1.63 9.29 -1.44
N GLY A 14 2.96 9.36 -1.50
CA GLY A 14 3.69 10.26 -2.38
C GLY A 14 3.36 10.01 -3.85
N LYS A 15 3.52 8.76 -4.32
CA LYS A 15 3.20 8.38 -5.70
C LYS A 15 1.74 8.65 -6.08
N ILE A 16 0.79 8.36 -5.18
CA ILE A 16 -0.63 8.63 -5.40
C ILE A 16 -0.87 10.14 -5.51
N LYS A 17 -0.26 10.94 -4.63
CA LYS A 17 -0.41 12.41 -4.62
C LYS A 17 0.26 13.10 -5.82
N GLU A 18 1.34 12.53 -6.34
CA GLU A 18 2.03 13.05 -7.54
C GLU A 18 1.29 12.73 -8.84
N ASP A 19 0.34 11.79 -8.81
CA ASP A 19 -0.46 11.45 -9.98
C ASP A 19 -1.51 12.54 -10.23
N VAL A 20 -1.44 13.21 -11.38
CA VAL A 20 -2.36 14.30 -11.76
C VAL A 20 -3.82 13.86 -11.81
N ASN A 21 -4.08 12.57 -12.02
CA ASN A 21 -5.43 12.01 -12.08
C ASN A 21 -5.97 11.67 -10.68
N LEU A 22 -5.11 11.59 -9.67
CA LEU A 22 -5.45 11.18 -8.31
C LEU A 22 -5.19 12.34 -7.34
N GLY A 23 -6.26 12.90 -6.78
CA GLY A 23 -6.13 13.92 -5.75
C GLY A 23 -5.65 13.35 -4.41
N GLU A 24 -5.41 14.24 -3.43
CA GLU A 24 -5.02 13.86 -2.06
C GLU A 24 -6.05 12.93 -1.37
N GLY A 25 -7.29 12.87 -1.85
CA GLY A 25 -8.33 11.99 -1.32
C GLY A 25 -8.13 10.49 -1.58
N PHE A 26 -7.20 10.11 -2.47
CA PHE A 26 -6.90 8.70 -2.78
C PHE A 26 -5.75 8.12 -1.93
N GLN A 27 -5.19 8.92 -1.02
CA GLN A 27 -4.14 8.45 -0.12
C GLN A 27 -4.65 7.34 0.79
N ILE A 28 -3.78 6.38 1.05
CA ILE A 28 -4.06 5.24 1.91
C ILE A 28 -3.94 5.68 3.37
N GLY A 29 -5.04 5.48 4.10
CA GLY A 29 -5.14 5.79 5.51
C GLY A 29 -4.49 4.76 6.42
N HIS A 30 -4.32 5.13 7.69
CA HIS A 30 -3.69 4.26 8.70
C HIS A 30 -4.58 3.08 9.13
N SER A 31 -5.87 3.10 8.81
CA SER A 31 -6.87 2.11 9.23
C SER A 31 -6.52 0.68 8.86
N TYR A 32 -5.90 0.46 7.70
CA TYR A 32 -5.46 -0.87 7.23
C TYR A 32 -4.38 -1.49 8.13
N PHE A 33 -3.63 -0.67 8.87
CA PHE A 33 -2.48 -1.12 9.65
C PHE A 33 -2.79 -1.22 11.15
N CYS A 34 -3.98 -0.81 11.59
CA CYS A 34 -4.38 -0.84 13.01
C CYS A 34 -4.72 -2.24 13.53
N THR A 35 -4.78 -3.25 12.66
CA THR A 35 -5.19 -4.62 13.00
C THR A 35 -4.01 -5.57 13.25
N TYR A 36 -2.77 -5.07 13.33
CA TYR A 36 -1.58 -5.90 13.51
C TYR A 36 -1.68 -6.80 14.78
N PRO A 37 -1.72 -8.13 14.63
CA PRO A 37 -1.77 -9.04 15.76
C PRO A 37 -0.39 -9.12 16.43
N ALA A 38 -0.33 -8.92 17.75
CA ALA A 38 0.93 -8.96 18.51
C ALA A 38 1.68 -10.31 18.48
N ASN A 39 1.04 -11.38 17.98
CA ASN A 39 1.58 -12.74 17.91
C ASN A 39 1.80 -13.24 16.46
N GLU A 40 1.71 -12.38 15.46
CA GLU A 40 1.91 -12.76 14.04
C GLU A 40 3.25 -12.27 13.48
N ASP A 41 3.81 -13.05 12.55
CA ASP A 41 4.98 -12.65 11.79
C ASP A 41 4.68 -11.38 10.97
N GLU A 42 5.47 -10.33 11.19
CA GLU A 42 5.30 -9.03 10.54
C GLU A 42 5.36 -9.14 9.01
N ASN A 43 6.26 -9.95 8.45
CA ASN A 43 6.39 -10.08 7.00
C ASN A 43 5.18 -10.80 6.42
N LYS A 44 4.69 -11.84 7.09
CA LYS A 44 3.47 -12.52 6.68
C LYS A 44 2.27 -11.58 6.71
N TRP A 45 2.06 -10.90 7.84
CA TRP A 45 0.98 -9.92 7.97
C TRP A 45 1.08 -8.81 6.92
N TRP A 46 2.29 -8.28 6.68
CA TRP A 46 2.52 -7.27 5.65
C TRP A 46 2.20 -7.77 4.24
N ASN A 47 2.58 -9.01 3.89
CA ASN A 47 2.24 -9.61 2.61
C ASN A 47 0.74 -9.85 2.46
N ASP A 48 0.04 -10.20 3.55
CA ASP A 48 -1.41 -10.35 3.55
C ASP A 48 -2.10 -8.99 3.32
N ILE A 49 -1.67 -7.93 4.03
CA ILE A 49 -2.15 -6.56 3.79
C ILE A 49 -1.87 -6.13 2.34
N LEU A 50 -0.69 -6.41 1.80
CA LEU A 50 -0.37 -6.09 0.42
C LEU A 50 -1.28 -6.80 -0.58
N SER A 51 -1.61 -8.07 -0.34
CA SER A 51 -2.33 -8.92 -1.30
C SER A 51 -3.85 -8.75 -1.22
N PHE A 52 -4.39 -8.55 -0.01
CA PHE A 52 -5.83 -8.55 0.23
C PHE A 52 -6.42 -7.15 0.42
N GLU A 53 -5.63 -6.18 0.88
CA GLU A 53 -6.11 -4.82 1.13
C GLU A 53 -5.55 -3.83 0.10
N LEU A 54 -4.22 -3.73 0.00
CA LEU A 54 -3.57 -2.72 -0.83
C LEU A 54 -3.69 -3.04 -2.32
N LYS A 55 -3.47 -4.29 -2.74
CA LYS A 55 -3.58 -4.69 -4.13
C LYS A 55 -4.94 -4.32 -4.76
N PRO A 56 -6.10 -4.79 -4.23
CA PRO A 56 -7.38 -4.44 -4.85
C PRO A 56 -7.66 -2.94 -4.81
N LEU A 57 -7.20 -2.22 -3.77
CA LEU A 57 -7.33 -0.77 -3.71
C LEU A 57 -6.49 -0.08 -4.80
N LEU A 58 -5.25 -0.52 -5.02
CA LEU A 58 -4.40 0.01 -6.09
C LEU A 58 -4.94 -0.35 -7.47
N GLU A 59 -5.53 -1.54 -7.64
CA GLU A 59 -6.23 -1.93 -8.87
C GLU A 59 -7.47 -1.07 -9.14
N ASP A 60 -8.14 -0.55 -8.11
CA ASP A 60 -9.25 0.40 -8.27
C ASP A 60 -8.77 1.81 -8.62
N ILE A 61 -7.73 2.27 -7.92
CA ILE A 61 -7.07 3.57 -8.13
C ILE A 61 -6.46 3.67 -9.54
N TRP A 62 -5.73 2.64 -9.96
CA TRP A 62 -5.05 2.54 -11.25
C TRP A 62 -5.68 1.45 -12.11
N PHE A 63 -7.01 1.49 -12.29
CA PHE A 63 -7.76 0.49 -13.05
C PHE A 63 -7.30 0.33 -14.51
N ASP A 64 -6.78 1.40 -15.11
CA ASP A 64 -6.21 1.41 -16.46
C ASP A 64 -4.70 1.10 -16.48
N ASP A 65 -4.03 1.20 -15.33
CA ASP A 65 -2.58 1.26 -15.20
C ASP A 65 -2.03 0.09 -14.37
N SER A 66 -2.33 -1.14 -14.81
CA SER A 66 -1.95 -2.38 -14.12
C SER A 66 -0.43 -2.58 -13.95
N ASP A 67 0.38 -2.01 -14.84
CA ASP A 67 1.84 -1.98 -14.71
C ASP A 67 2.26 -1.16 -13.48
N LYS A 68 1.63 -0.01 -13.26
CA LYS A 68 1.89 0.88 -12.11
C LYS A 68 1.52 0.22 -10.79
N VAL A 69 0.41 -0.53 -10.77
CA VAL A 69 0.02 -1.37 -9.62
C VAL A 69 1.10 -2.40 -9.33
N THR A 70 1.51 -3.16 -10.34
CA THR A 70 2.49 -4.25 -10.19
C THR A 70 3.86 -3.74 -9.75
N GLU A 71 4.33 -2.63 -10.34
CA GLU A 71 5.60 -2.00 -9.95
C GLU A 71 5.54 -1.51 -8.50
N THR A 72 4.44 -0.87 -8.13
CA THR A 72 4.25 -0.35 -6.78
C THR A 72 4.20 -1.48 -5.75
N LEU A 73 3.46 -2.56 -6.01
CA LEU A 73 3.45 -3.74 -5.15
C LEU A 73 4.83 -4.40 -5.03
N LYS A 74 5.61 -4.47 -6.13
CA LYS A 74 6.99 -4.96 -6.09
C LYS A 74 7.93 -4.08 -5.27
N GLN A 75 7.69 -2.78 -5.19
CA GLN A 75 8.48 -1.88 -4.33
C GLN A 75 8.13 -2.02 -2.85
N LEU A 76 6.90 -2.47 -2.54
CA LEU A 76 6.39 -2.66 -1.19
C LEU A 76 6.69 -4.08 -0.65
N SER A 77 6.70 -5.07 -1.54
CA SER A 77 7.14 -6.44 -1.25
C SER A 77 8.67 -6.46 -1.23
N ARG A 78 9.23 -6.92 -0.10
CA ARG A 78 10.67 -6.83 0.20
C ARG A 78 11.47 -7.95 -0.44
#